data_AF-A0A2R6L3J9-F1
#
_entry.id   AF-A0A2R6L3J9-F1
#
_cell.length_a   1.000
_cell.length_b   1.000
_cell.length_c   1.000
_cell.angle_alpha   90.00
_cell.angle_beta   90.00
_cell.angle_gamma   90.00
#
_symmetry.space_group_name_H-M   'P 1'
#
loop_
_entity.id
_entity.type
_entity.pdbx_description
1 polymer ?
#
loop_
_entity_poly.entity_id
_entity_poly.type
_entity_poly.pdbx_seq_one_letter_code
_entity_poly.pdbx_strand_id
1 'polypeptide(L)'
;MSSEGQHRPRLLALDTGGTMTDTFVVDDEANYTVGKAQTTPDDESVCTRHSFGDALENWGVPPEAGAGDLEGIVYSGTAMLNRLLER
;
A
#
# COMPACT_ATOMS: atom_id res chain seq x y z
N MET A 1 -7.10 19.78 -19.86
CA MET A 1 -7.68 18.91 -18.82
C MET A 1 -7.74 17.54 -19.45
N SER A 2 -6.65 16.79 -19.31
CA SER A 2 -6.50 15.44 -19.86
C SER A 2 -7.62 14.57 -19.31
N SER A 3 -8.16 13.65 -20.11
CA SER A 3 -9.12 12.66 -19.65
C SER A 3 -8.45 11.84 -18.54
N GLU A 4 -8.75 12.11 -17.28
CA GLU A 4 -8.34 11.24 -16.18
C GLU A 4 -9.12 9.94 -16.35
N GLY A 5 -8.45 8.95 -16.94
CA GLY A 5 -8.91 7.57 -16.91
C GLY A 5 -9.09 7.18 -15.45
N GLN A 6 -10.22 6.54 -15.14
CA GLN A 6 -10.50 6.08 -13.79
C GLN A 6 -9.46 5.01 -13.43
N HIS A 7 -8.47 5.36 -12.61
CA HIS A 7 -7.42 4.44 -12.18
C HIS A 7 -8.04 3.18 -11.53
N ARG A 8 -7.62 2.01 -12.00
CA ARG A 8 -8.05 0.71 -11.49
C ARG A 8 -6.86 -0.04 -10.88
N PRO A 9 -6.72 -0.06 -9.55
CA PRO A 9 -5.64 -0.78 -8.89
C PRO A 9 -5.60 -2.26 -9.28
N ARG A 10 -4.45 -2.76 -9.73
CA ARG A 10 -4.25 -4.18 -10.10
C ARG A 10 -3.21 -4.86 -9.22
N LEU A 11 -2.11 -4.17 -8.92
CA LEU A 11 -1.01 -4.72 -8.13
C LEU A 11 -0.74 -3.84 -6.92
N LEU A 12 -0.47 -4.49 -5.78
CA LEU A 12 -0.06 -3.85 -4.54
C LEU A 12 1.25 -4.47 -4.05
N ALA A 13 2.28 -3.66 -3.85
CA ALA A 13 3.47 -4.05 -3.09
C ALA A 13 3.51 -3.31 -1.75
N LEU A 14 3.89 -4.02 -0.71
CA LEU A 14 3.94 -3.54 0.68
C LEU A 14 5.37 -3.66 1.22
N ASP A 15 5.83 -2.63 1.93
CA ASP A 15 7.02 -2.68 2.79
C ASP A 15 6.63 -2.23 4.21
N THR A 16 6.77 -3.13 5.18
CA THR A 16 6.27 -3.01 6.55
C THR A 16 7.38 -3.18 7.60
N GLY A 17 7.06 -2.93 8.86
CA GLY A 17 7.91 -3.27 10.00
C GLY A 17 9.01 -2.25 10.34
N GLY A 18 9.23 -1.24 9.49
CA GLY A 18 10.05 -0.06 9.82
C GLY A 18 9.26 0.98 10.63
N THR A 19 9.77 2.22 10.70
CA THR A 19 9.03 3.34 11.33
C THR A 19 7.74 3.68 10.56
N MET A 20 7.80 3.55 9.25
CA MET A 20 6.68 3.76 8.34
C MET A 20 6.42 2.47 7.55
N THR A 21 5.16 2.27 7.18
CA THR A 21 4.71 1.29 6.21
C THR A 21 4.49 2.02 4.90
N ASP A 22 5.05 1.47 3.83
CA ASP A 22 4.99 2.03 2.49
C ASP A 22 4.21 1.08 1.57
N THR A 23 3.42 1.66 0.68
CA THR A 23 2.64 0.94 -0.35
C THR A 23 2.97 1.47 -1.73
N PHE A 24 3.10 0.57 -2.69
CA PHE A 24 3.24 0.89 -4.11
C PHE A 24 2.10 0.22 -4.88
N VAL A 25 1.20 1.03 -5.43
CA VAL A 25 0.00 0.57 -6.15
C VAL A 25 0.18 0.84 -7.63
N VAL A 26 -0.12 -0.15 -8.47
CA VAL A 26 -0.03 -0.05 -9.93
C VAL A 26 -1.40 -0.31 -10.55
N ASP A 27 -1.81 0.51 -11.50
CA ASP A 27 -3.05 0.33 -12.26
C ASP A 27 -2.86 -0.55 -13.51
N ASP A 28 -3.93 -0.68 -14.31
CA ASP A 28 -3.96 -1.46 -15.55
C ASP A 28 -3.19 -0.82 -16.72
N GLU A 29 -2.89 0.48 -16.63
CA GLU A 29 -2.07 1.22 -17.59
C GLU A 29 -0.61 1.36 -17.14
N ALA A 30 -0.23 0.68 -16.05
CA ALA A 30 1.08 0.75 -15.41
C ALA A 30 1.45 2.13 -14.83
N ASN A 31 0.47 3.01 -14.61
CA ASN A 31 0.66 4.16 -13.74
C ASN A 31 0.76 3.67 -12.29
N TYR A 32 1.44 4.44 -11.44
CA TYR A 32 1.60 4.09 -10.05
C TYR A 32 1.37 5.26 -9.10
N THR A 33 0.97 4.91 -7.88
CA THR A 33 0.87 5.80 -6.73
C THR A 33 1.54 5.16 -5.53
N VAL A 34 2.02 5.99 -4.61
CA VAL A 34 2.67 5.56 -3.38
C VAL A 34 1.85 6.06 -2.22
N GLY A 35 1.73 5.22 -1.20
CA GLY A 35 1.14 5.62 0.08
C GLY A 35 2.09 5.33 1.21
N LYS A 36 1.85 6.01 2.33
CA LYS A 36 2.69 5.93 3.52
C LYS A 36 1.87 6.10 4.78
N ALA A 37 2.05 5.21 5.75
CA ALA A 37 1.44 5.32 7.06
C ALA A 37 2.43 4.97 8.17
N GLN A 38 2.20 5.48 9.39
CA GLN A 38 2.98 5.07 10.55
C GLN A 38 2.76 3.58 10.82
N THR A 39 3.85 2.82 11.00
CA THR A 39 3.76 1.40 11.31
C THR A 39 3.09 1.19 12.66
N THR A 40 2.23 0.18 12.74
CA THR A 40 1.55 -0.27 13.96
C THR A 40 2.07 -1.67 14.34
N PRO A 41 3.17 -1.79 15.10
CA PRO A 41 3.87 -3.07 15.32
C PRO A 41 3.03 -4.14 16.02
N ASP A 42 2.03 -3.71 16.81
CA ASP A 42 1.09 -4.61 17.50
C ASP A 42 0.03 -5.20 16.56
N ASP A 43 -0.25 -4.53 15.43
CA ASP A 43 -1.20 -4.96 14.40
C ASP A 43 -0.86 -4.31 13.04
N GLU A 44 -0.04 -4.99 12.22
CA GLU A 44 0.38 -4.49 10.90
C GLU A 44 -0.78 -4.35 9.89
N SER A 45 -1.94 -4.94 10.17
CA SER A 45 -3.11 -4.79 9.30
C SER A 45 -3.64 -3.35 9.28
N VAL A 46 -3.43 -2.59 10.36
CA VAL A 46 -3.89 -1.20 10.50
C VAL A 46 -3.03 -0.27 9.63
N CYS A 47 -1.71 -0.28 9.79
CA CYS A 47 -0.81 0.53 8.97
C CYS A 47 -0.84 0.14 7.50
N THR A 48 -1.02 -1.14 7.18
CA THR A 48 -1.21 -1.62 5.80
C THR A 48 -2.45 -0.98 5.14
N ARG A 49 -3.60 -0.99 5.84
CA ARG A 49 -4.84 -0.38 5.33
C ARG A 49 -4.72 1.14 5.20
N HIS A 50 -4.09 1.80 6.17
CA HIS A 50 -3.88 3.24 6.12
C HIS A 50 -2.95 3.65 4.97
N SER A 51 -1.83 2.94 4.79
CA SER A 51 -0.89 3.23 3.70
C SER A 51 -1.55 3.00 2.33
N PHE A 52 -2.31 1.91 2.18
CA PHE A 52 -3.04 1.67 0.93
C PHE A 52 -4.09 2.75 0.66
N GLY A 53 -4.82 3.19 1.68
CA GLY A 53 -5.77 4.29 1.57
C GLY A 53 -5.11 5.60 1.14
N ASP A 54 -4.00 5.98 1.79
CA ASP A 54 -3.18 7.15 1.45
C ASP A 54 -2.71 7.11 -0.01
N ALA A 55 -2.32 5.93 -0.51
CA ALA A 55 -1.94 5.77 -1.91
C ALA A 55 -3.10 6.06 -2.87
N LEU A 56 -4.30 5.57 -2.56
CA LEU A 56 -5.48 5.67 -3.41
C LEU A 56 -6.17 7.04 -3.35
N GLU A 57 -5.91 7.85 -2.32
CA GLU A 57 -6.37 9.25 -2.27
C GLU A 57 -5.83 10.05 -3.46
N ASN A 58 -4.60 9.79 -3.91
CA ASN A 58 -4.01 10.42 -5.09
C ASN A 58 -4.78 10.15 -6.39
N TRP A 59 -5.58 9.07 -6.42
CA TRP A 59 -6.39 8.64 -7.55
C TRP A 59 -7.89 8.82 -7.32
N GLY A 60 -8.31 9.32 -6.16
CA GLY A 60 -9.72 9.45 -5.80
C GLY A 60 -10.46 8.11 -5.75
N VAL A 61 -9.76 7.00 -5.52
CA VAL A 61 -10.34 5.66 -5.48
C VAL A 61 -10.66 5.28 -4.03
N PRO A 62 -11.90 4.89 -3.70
CA PRO A 62 -12.22 4.36 -2.37
C PRO A 62 -11.42 3.07 -2.09
N PRO A 63 -10.80 2.92 -0.90
CA PRO A 63 -9.95 1.76 -0.60
C PRO A 63 -10.67 0.42 -0.73
N GLU A 64 -11.95 0.34 -0.39
CA GLU A 64 -12.77 -0.88 -0.50
C GLU A 64 -13.00 -1.28 -1.96
N ALA A 65 -13.16 -0.29 -2.85
CA ALA A 65 -13.28 -0.53 -4.28
C ALA A 65 -11.93 -0.97 -4.87
N GLY A 66 -10.86 -0.24 -4.54
CA GLY A 66 -9.51 -0.57 -5.00
C GLY A 66 -9.04 -1.96 -4.56
N ALA A 67 -9.35 -2.36 -3.32
CA ALA A 67 -9.03 -3.69 -2.81
C ALA A 67 -9.75 -4.82 -3.57
N GLY A 68 -10.97 -4.57 -4.07
CA GLY A 68 -11.73 -5.54 -4.86
C GLY A 68 -11.19 -5.80 -6.26
N ASP A 69 -10.41 -4.86 -6.80
CA ASP A 69 -9.85 -4.92 -8.16
C ASP A 69 -8.43 -5.50 -8.22
N LEU A 70 -7.77 -5.70 -7.07
CA LEU A 70 -6.40 -6.23 -6.99
C LEU A 70 -6.32 -7.67 -7.51
N GLU A 71 -5.40 -7.91 -8.43
CA GLU A 71 -5.04 -9.24 -8.94
C GLU A 71 -3.90 -9.88 -8.14
N GLY A 72 -3.05 -9.07 -7.52
CA GLY A 72 -1.85 -9.55 -6.84
C GLY A 72 -1.37 -8.61 -5.75
N ILE A 73 -0.90 -9.22 -4.66
CA ILE A 73 -0.31 -8.52 -3.52
C ILE A 73 1.04 -9.15 -3.20
N VAL A 74 2.08 -8.32 -3.13
CA VAL A 74 3.41 -8.72 -2.68
C VAL A 74 3.66 -8.08 -1.31
N TYR A 75 3.76 -8.92 -0.28
CA TYR A 75 4.08 -8.50 1.07
C TYR A 75 5.57 -8.60 1.35
N SER A 76 6.18 -7.52 1.79
CA SER A 76 7.54 -7.50 2.31
C SER A 76 7.61 -6.66 3.58
N GLY A 77 8.71 -6.80 4.31
CA GLY A 77 8.93 -6.01 5.51
C GLY A 77 10.13 -6.45 6.33
N THR A 78 10.40 -5.68 7.37
CA THR A 78 11.60 -5.79 8.21
C THR A 78 11.30 -6.27 9.63
N ALA A 79 10.03 -6.48 9.99
CA ALA A 79 9.63 -6.82 11.37
C ALA A 79 10.31 -8.08 11.93
N MET A 80 10.55 -9.10 11.09
CA MET A 80 11.31 -10.30 11.49
C MET A 80 12.80 -10.01 11.68
N LEU A 81 13.38 -9.19 10.81
CA LEU A 81 14.79 -8.81 10.87
C LEU A 81 15.07 -7.95 12.11
N ASN A 82 14.20 -6.98 12.42
CA ASN A 82 14.35 -6.10 13.58
C ASN A 82 14.32 -6.90 14.89
N ARG A 83 13.42 -7.88 15.01
CA ARG A 83 13.41 -8.79 16.18
C ARG A 83 14.71 -9.58 16.36
N LEU A 84 15.39 -9.92 15.27
CA LEU A 84 16.68 -10.62 15.33
C LEU A 84 17.82 -9.67 15.77
N LEU A 85 17.76 -8.40 15.37
CA LEU A 85 18.79 -7.38 15.64
C LEU A 85 18.63 -6.70 17.00
N GLU A 86 17.42 -6.53 17.50
CA GLU A 86 17.11 -5.65 18.65
C GLU A 86 16.99 -6.33 20.02
N ARG A 87 17.18 -7.66 20.08
CA ARG A 87 17.24 -8.53 21.28
C ARG A 87 16.88 -7.89 22.64
#